data_AF-X1QPC9-F1
#
_entry.id   AF-X1QPC9-F1
#
_cell.length_a   1.000
_cell.length_b   1.000
_cell.length_c   1.000
_cell.angle_alpha   90.00
_cell.angle_beta   90.00
_cell.angle_gamma   90.00
#
_symmetry.space_group_name_H-M   'P 1'
#
loop_
_entity.id
_entity.type
_entity.pdbx_description
1 polymer ?
#
loop_
_entity_poly.entity_id
_entity_poly.type
_entity_poly.pdbx_seq_one_letter_code
_entity_poly.pdbx_strand_id
1 'polypeptide(L)'
;MLKTLTVTHKMPLGGMAFYIHGRNQNLILALQTGGYTLSGTPMRDPCRVEAFSSWLLDDNDQLYRGAHIQLGMLTGELNSALLILKGGIQGAGGDPHVVLRDFRSEWGLVTFVHNIVNITPGDYHLRTVVMYE
;
A
#
# COMPACT_ATOMS: atom_id res chain seq x y z
N MET A 1 15.26 6.39 -17.31
CA MET A 1 15.19 7.57 -16.42
C MET A 1 14.19 7.21 -15.34
N LEU A 2 14.60 7.25 -14.07
CA LEU A 2 13.73 6.91 -12.95
C LEU A 2 12.63 7.97 -12.78
N LYS A 3 11.42 7.50 -12.48
CA LYS A 3 10.24 8.30 -12.18
C LYS A 3 9.92 8.17 -10.69
N THR A 4 9.28 9.19 -10.15
CA THR A 4 8.77 9.17 -8.77
C THR A 4 7.27 9.42 -8.78
N LEU A 5 6.53 8.56 -8.10
CA LEU A 5 5.11 8.73 -7.82
C LEU A 5 4.95 8.98 -6.32
N THR A 6 4.22 10.03 -5.97
CA THR A 6 3.77 10.27 -4.59
C THR A 6 2.25 10.27 -4.58
N VAL A 7 1.66 9.43 -3.74
CA VAL A 7 0.21 9.34 -3.55
C VAL A 7 -0.12 9.54 -2.08
N THR A 8 -1.16 10.32 -1.80
CA THR A 8 -1.67 10.50 -0.44
C THR A 8 -3.13 10.07 -0.40
N HIS A 9 -3.44 9.16 0.52
CA HIS A 9 -4.80 8.71 0.76
C HIS A 9 -5.26 9.13 2.14
N LYS A 10 -6.46 9.68 2.26
CA LYS A 10 -7.08 9.85 3.58
C LYS A 10 -7.47 8.47 4.12
N MET A 11 -7.18 8.24 5.40
CA MET A 11 -7.53 6.98 6.02
C MET A 11 -9.04 6.95 6.35
N PRO A 12 -9.74 5.86 6.01
CA PRO A 12 -11.10 5.66 6.48
C PRO A 12 -11.10 5.39 7.99
N LEU A 13 -12.31 5.46 8.56
CA LEU A 13 -12.60 5.17 9.96
C LEU A 13 -12.20 3.74 10.36
N GLY A 14 -11.04 3.60 11.00
CA GLY A 14 -10.58 2.35 11.58
C GLY A 14 -10.47 1.17 10.59
N GLY A 15 -9.97 0.04 11.08
CA GLY A 15 -9.99 -1.19 10.31
C GLY A 15 -8.84 -1.34 9.32
N MET A 16 -9.02 -2.29 8.40
CA MET A 16 -8.06 -2.63 7.34
C MET A 16 -8.32 -1.78 6.10
N ALA A 17 -7.24 -1.28 5.48
CA ALA A 17 -7.35 -0.50 4.25
C ALA A 17 -6.36 -1.01 3.19
N PHE A 18 -6.83 -1.10 1.95
CA PHE A 18 -6.04 -1.45 0.78
C PHE A 18 -6.03 -0.28 -0.19
N TYR A 19 -4.84 0.11 -0.62
CA TYR A 19 -4.64 1.19 -1.59
C TYR A 19 -3.93 0.63 -2.79
N ILE A 20 -4.67 0.48 -3.89
CA ILE A 20 -4.12 0.05 -5.17
C ILE A 20 -3.57 1.29 -5.88
N HIS A 21 -2.36 1.17 -6.43
CA HIS A 21 -1.66 2.26 -7.11
C HIS A 21 -1.67 2.08 -8.62
N GLY A 22 -1.34 3.15 -9.34
CA GLY A 22 -1.15 3.10 -10.80
C GLY A 22 -2.46 2.93 -11.57
N ARG A 23 -2.43 2.16 -12.66
CA ARG A 23 -3.58 2.04 -13.59
C ARG A 23 -4.80 1.36 -12.97
N ASN A 24 -4.61 0.60 -11.90
CA ASN A 24 -5.65 -0.17 -11.24
C ASN A 24 -6.22 0.50 -9.98
N GLN A 25 -5.89 1.77 -9.72
CA GLN A 25 -6.28 2.48 -8.49
C GLN A 25 -7.80 2.58 -8.22
N ASN A 26 -8.63 2.35 -9.24
CA ASN A 26 -10.09 2.37 -9.11
C ASN A 26 -10.68 1.00 -8.71
N LEU A 27 -9.87 -0.07 -8.68
CA LEU A 27 -10.32 -1.38 -8.21
C LEU A 27 -10.38 -1.40 -6.68
N ILE A 28 -11.30 -2.21 -6.16
CA ILE A 28 -11.44 -2.45 -4.72
C ILE A 28 -10.87 -3.84 -4.43
N LEU A 29 -10.01 -3.92 -3.42
CA LEU A 29 -9.52 -5.18 -2.87
C LEU A 29 -10.23 -5.48 -1.55
N ALA A 30 -10.74 -6.69 -1.41
CA ALA A 30 -11.39 -7.15 -0.18
C ALA A 30 -10.76 -8.45 0.32
N LEU A 31 -10.69 -8.59 1.64
CA LEU A 31 -10.35 -9.86 2.28
C LEU A 31 -11.59 -10.77 2.29
N GLN A 32 -11.45 -11.99 1.80
CA GLN A 32 -12.47 -13.03 1.86
C GLN A 32 -11.91 -14.28 2.55
N THR A 33 -12.79 -15.22 2.91
CA THR A 33 -12.37 -16.51 3.46
C THR A 33 -11.44 -17.21 2.46
N GLY A 34 -10.16 -17.32 2.82
CA GLY A 34 -9.14 -17.99 2.00
C GLY A 34 -8.31 -17.10 1.08
N GLY A 35 -8.50 -15.77 1.05
CA GLY A 35 -7.64 -14.91 0.23
C GLY A 35 -8.13 -13.48 0.02
N TYR A 36 -7.65 -12.88 -1.07
CA TYR A 36 -7.97 -11.50 -1.47
C TYR A 36 -8.66 -11.49 -2.82
N THR A 37 -9.76 -10.74 -2.91
CA THR A 37 -10.59 -10.65 -4.13
C THR A 37 -10.64 -9.21 -4.64
N LEU A 38 -10.52 -9.04 -5.95
CA LEU A 38 -10.68 -7.76 -6.64
C LEU A 38 -12.12 -7.56 -7.14
N SER A 39 -12.56 -6.29 -7.17
CA SER A 39 -13.85 -5.90 -7.74
C SER A 39 -13.94 -6.03 -9.27
N GLY A 40 -12.83 -6.31 -9.95
CA GLY A 40 -12.75 -6.42 -11.40
C GLY A 40 -11.36 -6.83 -11.88
N THR A 41 -11.26 -7.23 -13.15
CA THR A 41 -10.02 -7.74 -13.72
C THR A 41 -8.98 -6.60 -13.82
N PRO A 42 -7.77 -6.78 -13.27
CA PRO A 42 -6.73 -5.75 -13.35
C PRO A 42 -6.21 -5.59 -14.77
N MET A 43 -5.91 -4.35 -15.14
CA MET A 43 -5.17 -4.04 -16.35
C MET A 43 -3.68 -4.25 -16.12
N ARG A 44 -2.95 -4.71 -17.14
CA ARG A 44 -1.51 -4.86 -17.04
C ARG A 44 -0.84 -3.50 -16.84
N ASP A 45 0.02 -3.40 -15.84
CA ASP A 45 0.72 -2.18 -15.42
C ASP A 45 2.15 -2.52 -14.98
N PRO A 46 3.02 -2.91 -15.94
CA PRO A 46 4.35 -3.36 -15.62
C PRO A 46 5.22 -2.19 -15.17
N CYS A 47 5.82 -2.32 -13.99
CA CYS A 47 6.79 -1.37 -13.47
C CYS A 47 7.94 -2.10 -12.79
N ARG A 48 9.16 -1.60 -12.99
CA ARG A 48 10.32 -2.02 -12.20
C ARG A 48 10.47 -1.04 -11.05
N VAL A 49 10.25 -1.52 -9.85
CA VAL A 49 10.32 -0.71 -8.63
C VAL A 49 11.74 -0.78 -8.09
N GLU A 50 12.36 0.38 -7.93
CA GLU A 50 13.67 0.52 -7.28
C GLU A 50 13.51 0.75 -5.77
N ALA A 51 12.49 1.54 -5.40
CA ALA A 51 12.19 1.84 -4.01
C ALA A 51 10.70 2.06 -3.80
N PHE A 52 10.21 1.62 -2.65
CA PHE A 52 8.85 1.86 -2.21
C PHE A 52 8.84 2.20 -0.73
N SER A 53 8.07 3.19 -0.33
CA SER A 53 7.85 3.51 1.07
C SER A 53 6.45 4.04 1.31
N SER A 54 5.83 3.64 2.42
CA SER A 54 4.51 4.12 2.84
C SER A 54 4.50 4.50 4.32
N TRP A 55 3.81 5.58 4.64
CA TRP A 55 3.74 6.15 5.99
C TRP A 55 2.32 6.52 6.36
N LEU A 56 1.93 6.11 7.56
CA LEU A 56 0.75 6.66 8.19
C LEU A 56 1.14 7.89 9.00
N LEU A 57 0.57 9.04 8.66
CA LEU A 57 0.88 10.34 9.21
C LEU A 57 -0.39 10.97 9.77
N ASP A 58 -0.27 11.76 10.83
CA ASP A 58 -1.33 12.67 11.25
C ASP A 58 -1.36 13.95 10.39
N ASP A 59 -2.32 14.84 10.65
CA ASP A 59 -2.44 16.13 9.94
C ASP A 59 -1.27 17.11 10.18
N ASN A 60 -0.41 16.85 11.17
CA ASN A 60 0.81 17.61 11.43
C ASN A 60 2.07 16.91 10.84
N ASP A 61 1.87 15.98 9.90
CA ASP A 61 2.91 15.15 9.30
C ASP A 61 3.74 14.33 10.32
N GLN A 62 3.17 14.01 11.48
CA GLN A 62 3.81 13.13 12.46
C GLN A 62 3.50 11.66 12.21
N LEU A 63 4.51 10.80 12.30
CA LEU A 63 4.34 9.36 12.12
C LEU A 63 3.44 8.75 13.22
N TYR A 64 2.37 8.08 12.81
CA TYR A 64 1.59 7.24 13.71
C TYR A 64 2.36 5.95 14.04
N ARG A 65 2.97 5.90 15.22
CA ARG A 65 3.78 4.75 15.64
C ARG A 65 2.90 3.53 15.91
N GLY A 66 3.40 2.35 15.56
CA GLY A 66 2.68 1.09 15.78
C GLY A 66 1.78 0.66 14.62
N ALA A 67 1.56 1.49 13.60
CA ALA A 67 0.84 1.08 12.40
C ALA A 67 1.57 -0.07 11.69
N HIS A 68 0.86 -1.16 11.39
CA HIS A 68 1.41 -2.25 10.61
C HIS A 68 1.08 -2.03 9.13
N ILE A 69 2.12 -1.73 8.34
CA ILE A 69 2.00 -1.39 6.93
C ILE A 69 2.74 -2.46 6.12
N GLN A 70 2.12 -2.92 5.05
CA GLN A 70 2.65 -3.91 4.13
C GLN A 70 2.59 -3.42 2.69
N LEU A 71 3.59 -3.85 1.93
CA LEU A 71 3.65 -3.74 0.48
C LEU A 71 3.28 -5.09 -0.12
N GLY A 72 2.35 -5.06 -1.08
CA GLY A 72 2.08 -6.16 -1.97
C GLY A 72 2.01 -5.72 -3.42
N MET A 73 1.74 -6.69 -4.29
CA MET A 73 1.48 -6.47 -5.71
C MET A 73 0.23 -7.22 -6.14
N LEU A 74 -0.44 -6.69 -7.16
CA LEU A 74 -1.51 -7.43 -7.81
C LEU A 74 -0.95 -8.62 -8.58
N THR A 75 -1.63 -9.75 -8.49
CA THR A 75 -1.20 -11.00 -9.15
C THR A 75 -1.69 -11.13 -10.60
N GLY A 76 -2.71 -10.35 -10.97
CA GLY A 76 -3.46 -10.52 -12.22
C GLY A 76 -4.75 -11.34 -12.04
N GLU A 77 -4.87 -12.06 -10.92
CA GLU A 77 -6.00 -12.96 -10.65
C GLU A 77 -7.11 -12.25 -9.85
N LEU A 78 -8.37 -12.57 -10.13
CA LEU A 78 -9.52 -11.98 -9.43
C LEU A 78 -9.62 -12.44 -7.97
N ASN A 79 -9.47 -13.75 -7.71
CA ASN A 79 -9.72 -14.37 -6.41
C ASN A 79 -8.45 -14.73 -5.64
N SER A 80 -7.29 -14.35 -6.16
CA SER A 80 -5.98 -14.52 -5.52
C SER A 80 -5.18 -13.26 -5.76
N ALA A 81 -5.81 -12.12 -5.52
CA ALA A 81 -5.45 -10.86 -6.13
C ALA A 81 -4.20 -10.20 -5.57
N LEU A 82 -3.73 -10.60 -4.39
CA LEU A 82 -2.65 -9.93 -3.68
C LEU A 82 -1.55 -10.91 -3.30
N LEU A 83 -0.33 -10.59 -3.72
CA LEU A 83 0.89 -11.18 -3.16
C LEU A 83 1.55 -10.17 -2.21
N ILE A 84 1.70 -10.53 -0.93
CA ILE A 84 2.45 -9.70 0.03
C ILE A 84 3.95 -9.90 -0.20
N LEU A 85 4.66 -8.78 -0.39
CA LEU A 85 6.08 -8.78 -0.69
C LEU A 85 6.93 -8.49 0.56
N LYS A 86 6.47 -7.54 1.39
CA LYS A 86 7.14 -7.15 2.63
C LYS A 86 6.18 -6.40 3.55
N GLY A 87 6.44 -6.41 4.85
CA GLY A 87 5.65 -5.70 5.83
C GLY A 87 6.40 -5.42 7.13
N GLY A 88 5.90 -4.48 7.94
CA GLY A 88 6.46 -4.18 9.24
C GLY A 88 5.69 -3.13 10.05
N ILE A 89 6.08 -3.00 11.32
CA ILE A 89 5.46 -2.05 12.27
C ILE A 89 6.19 -0.71 12.21
N GLN A 90 5.47 0.36 11.85
CA GLN A 90 5.99 1.72 11.75
C GLN A 90 6.56 2.21 13.09
N GLY A 91 7.79 2.73 13.06
CA GLY A 91 8.46 3.29 14.24
C GLY A 91 9.14 2.28 15.16
N ALA A 92 9.03 0.96 14.93
CA ALA A 92 9.72 -0.06 15.73
C ALA A 92 11.25 -0.11 15.50
N GLY A 93 11.77 0.59 14.48
CA GLY A 93 13.19 0.64 14.12
C GLY A 93 13.73 2.05 13.81
N GLY A 94 13.02 3.10 14.23
CA GLY A 94 13.51 4.49 14.12
C GLY A 94 13.23 5.22 12.81
N ASP A 95 13.05 4.53 11.68
CA ASP A 95 12.89 5.19 10.37
C ASP A 95 11.67 4.74 9.55
N PRO A 96 11.18 5.60 8.63
CA PRO A 96 10.19 5.28 7.61
C PRO A 96 10.39 3.89 6.97
N HIS A 97 9.32 3.12 6.74
CA HIS A 97 9.38 1.78 6.10
C HIS A 97 9.74 1.87 4.62
N VAL A 98 11.02 2.15 4.33
CA VAL A 98 11.58 2.08 3.00
C VAL A 98 11.91 0.62 2.69
N VAL A 99 11.23 0.07 1.70
CA VAL A 99 11.63 -1.18 1.06
C VAL A 99 12.42 -0.82 -0.19
N LEU A 100 13.74 -0.79 -0.06
CA LEU A 100 14.66 -0.80 -1.20
C LEU A 100 14.77 -2.24 -1.70
N ARG A 101 14.06 -2.57 -2.77
CA ARG A 101 14.21 -3.84 -3.49
C ARG A 101 13.91 -3.59 -4.95
N ASP A 102 14.85 -4.02 -5.81
CA ASP A 102 14.57 -4.20 -7.23
C ASP A 102 13.58 -5.36 -7.37
N PHE A 103 12.34 -5.04 -7.69
CA PHE A 103 11.34 -6.04 -8.06
C PHE A 103 10.45 -5.53 -9.18
N ARG A 104 9.90 -6.48 -9.94
CA ARG A 104 8.98 -6.18 -11.04
C ARG A 104 7.56 -6.47 -10.56
N SER A 105 6.68 -5.49 -10.68
CA SER A 105 5.24 -5.71 -10.65
C SER A 105 4.71 -5.72 -12.08
N GLU A 106 3.83 -6.66 -12.41
CA GLU A 106 3.19 -6.73 -13.73
C GLU A 106 1.80 -6.07 -13.76
N TRP A 107 1.14 -5.95 -12.61
CA TRP A 107 -0.27 -5.58 -12.50
C TRP A 107 -0.53 -4.43 -11.52
N GLY A 108 0.53 -3.85 -10.95
CA GLY A 108 0.43 -2.72 -10.01
C GLY A 108 0.77 -3.09 -8.57
N LEU A 109 0.87 -2.06 -7.74
CA LEU A 109 1.29 -2.17 -6.34
C LEU A 109 0.10 -1.94 -5.42
N VAL A 110 0.18 -2.53 -4.23
CA VAL A 110 -0.82 -2.34 -3.18
C VAL A 110 -0.12 -1.97 -1.88
N THR A 111 -0.53 -0.86 -1.27
CA THR A 111 -0.26 -0.64 0.16
C THR A 111 -1.40 -1.25 0.96
N PHE A 112 -1.05 -2.12 1.90
CA PHE A 112 -1.99 -2.67 2.87
C PHE A 112 -1.67 -2.12 4.26
N VAL A 113 -2.66 -1.50 4.87
CA VAL A 113 -2.60 -1.03 6.24
C VAL A 113 -3.43 -1.98 7.11
N HIS A 114 -2.76 -2.69 8.02
CA HIS A 114 -3.38 -3.62 8.95
C HIS A 114 -4.18 -2.88 10.00
N ASN A 115 -5.31 -3.47 10.35
CA ASN A 115 -6.30 -3.03 11.34
C ASN A 115 -5.79 -1.95 12.32
N ILE A 116 -6.07 -0.69 12.00
CA ILE A 116 -5.78 0.41 12.92
C ILE A 116 -7.00 0.60 13.80
N VAL A 117 -6.89 0.13 15.03
CA VAL A 117 -7.83 0.43 16.11
C VAL A 117 -7.47 1.80 16.68
N ASN A 118 -8.49 2.66 16.88
CA ASN A 118 -8.41 3.99 17.50
C ASN A 118 -7.90 5.15 16.62
N ILE A 119 -8.22 5.17 15.34
CA ILE A 119 -8.08 6.39 14.51
C ILE A 119 -9.42 7.12 14.41
N THR A 120 -9.43 8.38 14.85
CA THR A 120 -10.54 9.31 14.61
C THR A 120 -10.63 9.59 13.10
N PRO A 121 -11.84 9.66 12.51
CA PRO A 121 -11.99 10.03 11.11
C PRO A 121 -11.39 11.40 10.84
N GLY A 122 -10.57 11.51 9.81
CA GLY A 122 -10.10 12.81 9.30
C GLY A 122 -8.70 13.22 9.73
N ASP A 123 -8.15 12.62 10.79
CA ASP A 123 -6.87 13.09 11.39
C ASP A 123 -5.62 12.44 10.78
N TYR A 124 -5.79 11.42 9.92
CA TYR A 124 -4.68 10.62 9.41
C TYR A 124 -4.72 10.40 7.90
N HIS A 125 -3.53 10.38 7.31
CA HIS A 125 -3.33 10.09 5.90
C HIS A 125 -2.17 9.12 5.67
N LEU A 126 -2.33 8.26 4.67
CA LEU A 126 -1.29 7.38 4.18
C LEU A 126 -0.57 8.05 3.02
N ARG A 127 0.71 8.35 3.16
CA ARG A 127 1.57 8.83 2.08
C ARG A 127 2.43 7.69 1.55
N THR A 128 2.39 7.45 0.26
CA THR A 128 3.17 6.42 -0.43
C THR A 128 4.06 7.07 -1.47
N VAL A 129 5.34 6.70 -1.49
CA VAL A 129 6.34 7.12 -2.48
C VAL A 129 6.93 5.91 -3.16
N VAL A 130 6.94 5.94 -4.49
CA VAL A 130 7.47 4.87 -5.34
C VAL A 130 8.50 5.47 -6.31
N MET A 131 9.68 4.87 -6.37
CA MET A 131 10.68 5.12 -7.41
C MET A 131 10.70 3.93 -8.37
N TYR A 132 10.52 4.19 -9.65
CA TYR A 132 10.37 3.12 -10.65
C TYR A 132 10.88 3.55 -12.03
N GLU A 133 11.15 2.56 -12.89
CA GLU A 133 11.45 2.75 -14.32
C GLU A 133 10.18 2.65 -15.19
#